data_AF-A0A6P5BSQ3-F1
#
_entry.id   AF-A0A6P5BSQ3-F1
#
_cell.length_a   1.000
_cell.length_b   1.000
_cell.length_c   1.000
_cell.angle_alpha   90.00
_cell.angle_beta   90.00
_cell.angle_gamma   90.00
#
_symmetry.space_group_name_H-M   'P 1'
#
loop_
_entity.id
_entity.type
_entity.pdbx_description
1 polymer ?
#
loop_
_entity_poly.entity_id
_entity_poly.type
_entity_poly.pdbx_seq_one_letter_code
_entity_poly.pdbx_strand_id
1 'polypeptide(L)'
;MALSRVCWARAALWGSAVPPGLYVVRRLQFVRSGLTWGAPRSSKLHLSPKADVKSLISYVVTKTKVINGKYHRFLGRHFPRFYVLYTIFMKGLQMLWADGKKARRIKTNMWKHNIKFHQLPYREMEHLRQFRRDVTKCLFLGILSIPPFANYLVFLLMYLFPRQLLIRHFWTPKQQIDFLDIYHALRKQSHPEILCYLEKVVPLISDAGLQWHMTELCTKMQRGTHPAVHDILALRECFANHPLGMDQLRALQMKALCRAMLLTPYLPSVLLRHRLKTHTTVIHQLDKALAKLGVGQLTAQEVKSACYLRGLNSTHIAEERCRTWLGEWLQISCSLKETELSLLLHNVVLLSINYVGSRR
;
A
#
# COMPACT_ATOMS: atom_id res chain seq x y z
N MET A 1 -25.66 20.63 52.88
CA MET A 1 -26.59 21.77 53.14
C MET A 1 -25.80 23.06 53.01
N ALA A 2 -26.40 24.12 52.45
CA ALA A 2 -25.94 25.52 52.47
C ALA A 2 -24.54 25.86 51.87
N LEU A 3 -24.28 27.07 51.36
CA LEU A 3 -25.07 27.99 50.52
C LEU A 3 -24.16 29.18 50.14
N SER A 4 -24.05 29.53 48.84
CA SER A 4 -23.77 30.90 48.37
C SER A 4 -22.39 31.54 48.75
N ARG A 5 -21.91 32.67 48.21
CA ARG A 5 -22.53 33.74 47.40
C ARG A 5 -21.70 34.16 46.18
N VAL A 6 -22.41 34.65 45.18
CA VAL A 6 -21.91 35.52 44.11
C VAL A 6 -21.67 36.93 44.67
N CYS A 7 -20.65 37.64 44.20
CA CYS A 7 -20.57 39.10 44.31
C CYS A 7 -20.23 39.73 42.96
N TRP A 8 -21.08 40.66 42.53
CA TRP A 8 -20.87 41.54 41.38
C TRP A 8 -20.37 42.91 41.86
N ALA A 9 -19.36 43.47 41.20
CA ALA A 9 -19.19 44.92 41.03
C ALA A 9 -18.37 45.15 39.75
N ARG A 10 -18.84 45.76 38.66
CA ARG A 10 -19.48 47.08 38.37
C ARG A 10 -18.43 48.05 37.78
N ALA A 11 -18.74 48.64 36.64
CA ALA A 11 -17.84 49.45 35.84
C ALA A 11 -18.02 50.96 36.05
N ALA A 12 -16.97 51.74 35.80
CA ALA A 12 -16.97 53.14 35.40
C ALA A 12 -15.70 53.37 34.54
N LEU A 13 -15.81 53.70 33.25
CA LEU A 13 -16.06 55.03 32.68
C LEU A 13 -14.97 56.06 32.97
N TRP A 14 -14.14 56.32 31.94
CA TRP A 14 -13.66 57.66 31.58
C TRP A 14 -13.47 57.71 30.07
N GLY A 15 -13.83 58.84 29.46
CA GLY A 15 -13.65 59.09 28.04
C GLY A 15 -13.44 60.58 27.78
N SER A 16 -12.77 60.90 26.67
CA SER A 16 -12.62 62.25 26.13
C SER A 16 -12.54 62.20 24.60
N ALA A 17 -13.19 63.15 23.93
CA ALA A 17 -13.03 63.50 22.50
C ALA A 17 -12.21 64.84 22.42
N VAL A 18 -12.06 65.63 21.34
CA VAL A 18 -12.71 65.83 20.02
C VAL A 18 -11.56 66.37 19.11
N PRO A 19 -11.32 65.93 17.84
CA PRO A 19 -12.16 66.35 16.70
C PRO A 19 -12.25 65.37 15.49
N PRO A 20 -13.11 65.68 14.48
CA PRO A 20 -13.30 64.87 13.27
C PRO A 20 -12.55 65.41 12.02
N GLY A 21 -12.20 64.52 11.08
CA GLY A 21 -11.56 64.89 9.82
C GLY A 21 -12.04 64.06 8.61
N LEU A 22 -12.76 64.73 7.69
CA LEU A 22 -12.95 64.43 6.26
C LEU A 22 -13.18 62.95 5.83
N TYR A 23 -14.46 62.57 5.75
CA TYR A 23 -14.91 61.41 4.97
C TYR A 23 -14.76 61.64 3.46
N VAL A 24 -13.72 61.06 2.85
CA VAL A 24 -13.62 60.96 1.38
C VAL A 24 -14.49 59.80 0.90
N VAL A 25 -15.70 60.10 0.41
CA VAL A 25 -16.59 59.12 -0.22
C VAL A 25 -16.05 58.70 -1.59
N ARG A 26 -15.15 57.70 -1.60
CA ARG A 26 -14.76 57.02 -2.84
C ARG A 26 -15.92 56.15 -3.33
N ARG A 27 -16.68 56.63 -4.32
CA ARG A 27 -17.63 55.81 -5.09
C ARG A 27 -16.90 54.62 -5.71
N LEU A 28 -17.05 53.45 -5.11
CA LEU A 28 -16.78 52.18 -5.79
C LEU A 28 -17.86 51.96 -6.85
N GLN A 29 -17.58 52.37 -8.08
CA GLN A 29 -18.37 51.96 -9.24
C GLN A 29 -18.27 50.44 -9.38
N PHE A 30 -19.34 49.74 -9.01
CA PHE A 30 -19.54 48.35 -9.43
C PHE A 30 -19.69 48.34 -10.96
N VAL A 31 -18.60 48.03 -11.67
CA VAL A 31 -18.68 47.66 -13.08
C VAL A 31 -19.47 46.36 -13.14
N ARG A 32 -20.75 46.49 -13.50
CA ARG A 32 -21.71 45.41 -13.64
C ARG A 32 -21.37 44.59 -14.88
N SER A 33 -20.33 43.75 -14.78
CA SER A 33 -20.00 42.72 -15.76
C SER A 33 -21.13 41.70 -15.79
N GLY A 34 -22.14 41.99 -16.61
CA GLY A 34 -23.30 41.13 -16.77
C GLY A 34 -22.92 39.85 -17.50
N LEU A 35 -22.63 38.77 -16.76
CA LEU A 35 -22.81 37.43 -17.31
C LEU A 35 -24.32 37.23 -17.54
N THR A 36 -24.75 37.54 -18.77
CA THR A 36 -26.06 37.14 -19.28
C THR A 36 -26.08 35.62 -19.44
N TRP A 37 -26.44 34.93 -18.35
CA TRP A 37 -26.86 33.54 -18.43
C TRP A 37 -28.13 33.47 -19.27
N GLY A 38 -27.96 33.23 -20.58
CA GLY A 38 -29.06 33.01 -21.49
C GLY A 38 -29.91 31.85 -20.97
N ALA A 39 -31.19 32.12 -20.73
CA ALA A 39 -32.13 31.12 -20.22
C ALA A 39 -32.15 29.89 -21.16
N PRO A 40 -32.20 28.65 -20.63
CA PRO A 40 -32.26 27.47 -21.47
C PRO A 40 -33.58 27.48 -22.25
N ARG A 41 -33.47 27.61 -23.58
CA ARG A 41 -34.61 27.60 -24.50
C ARG A 41 -35.33 26.24 -24.38
N SER A 42 -36.49 26.24 -23.73
CA SER A 42 -37.32 25.04 -23.56
C SER A 42 -37.94 24.63 -24.90
N SER A 43 -37.25 23.74 -25.63
CA SER A 43 -37.82 23.04 -26.78
C SER A 43 -38.59 21.82 -26.28
N LYS A 44 -39.92 21.88 -26.30
CA LYS A 44 -40.80 20.72 -26.02
C LYS A 44 -40.46 19.59 -27.00
N LEU A 45 -39.90 18.50 -26.49
CA LEU A 45 -39.66 17.27 -27.25
C LEU A 45 -40.81 16.29 -26.98
N HIS A 46 -41.53 15.92 -28.03
CA HIS A 46 -42.52 14.83 -27.96
C HIS A 46 -41.79 13.49 -27.78
N LEU A 47 -42.21 12.70 -26.80
CA LEU A 47 -41.50 11.52 -26.33
C LEU A 47 -41.90 10.24 -27.10
N SER A 48 -40.90 9.43 -27.45
CA SER A 48 -41.09 8.02 -27.85
C SER A 48 -40.03 7.14 -27.16
N PRO A 49 -40.37 6.00 -26.53
CA PRO A 49 -39.71 5.65 -25.27
C PRO A 49 -38.46 4.76 -25.37
N LYS A 50 -38.13 4.20 -26.55
CA LYS A 50 -37.15 3.09 -26.66
C LYS A 50 -35.86 3.41 -27.44
N ALA A 51 -35.84 4.42 -28.30
CA ALA A 51 -34.64 4.83 -29.04
C ALA A 51 -33.78 5.84 -28.25
N ASP A 52 -34.40 6.66 -27.39
CA ASP A 52 -33.82 7.93 -26.96
C ASP A 52 -32.80 7.82 -25.82
N VAL A 53 -32.79 6.74 -25.03
CA VAL A 53 -31.83 6.57 -23.92
C VAL A 53 -30.37 6.60 -24.42
N LYS A 54 -30.07 5.99 -25.58
CA LYS A 54 -28.73 6.06 -26.19
C LYS A 54 -28.40 7.46 -26.72
N SER A 55 -29.40 8.17 -27.25
CA SER A 55 -29.31 9.56 -27.73
C SER A 55 -28.99 10.51 -26.57
N LEU A 56 -29.77 10.46 -25.49
CA LEU A 56 -29.58 11.24 -24.27
C LEU A 56 -28.23 10.96 -23.60
N ILE A 57 -27.82 9.69 -23.50
CA ILE A 57 -26.47 9.35 -23.01
C ILE A 57 -25.40 9.96 -23.91
N SER A 58 -25.52 9.88 -25.24
CA SER A 58 -24.56 10.50 -26.17
C SER A 58 -24.51 12.02 -26.04
N TYR A 59 -25.66 12.68 -25.89
CA TYR A 59 -25.76 14.13 -25.68
C TYR A 59 -25.15 14.57 -24.34
N VAL A 60 -25.43 13.86 -23.24
CA VAL A 60 -24.83 14.12 -21.93
C VAL A 60 -23.32 13.86 -21.96
N VAL A 61 -22.86 12.79 -22.62
CA VAL A 61 -21.42 12.48 -22.80
C VAL A 61 -20.70 13.54 -23.65
N THR A 62 -21.31 14.06 -24.71
CA THR A 62 -20.70 15.12 -25.54
C THR A 62 -20.67 16.46 -24.81
N LYS A 63 -21.75 16.87 -24.13
CA LYS A 63 -21.78 18.09 -23.30
C LYS A 63 -20.77 18.02 -22.14
N THR A 64 -20.72 16.90 -21.41
CA THR A 64 -19.74 16.71 -20.31
C THR A 64 -18.29 16.71 -20.81
N LYS A 65 -17.98 16.12 -21.98
CA LYS A 65 -16.65 16.23 -22.61
C LYS A 65 -16.23 17.68 -22.90
N VAL A 66 -17.12 18.47 -23.50
CA VAL A 66 -16.84 19.90 -23.83
C VAL A 66 -16.65 20.74 -22.56
N ILE A 67 -17.49 20.50 -21.54
CA ILE A 67 -17.41 21.17 -20.24
C ILE A 67 -16.08 20.80 -19.53
N ASN A 68 -15.73 19.51 -19.47
CA ASN A 68 -14.48 19.04 -18.87
C ASN A 68 -13.24 19.63 -19.58
N GLY A 69 -13.25 19.73 -20.91
CA GLY A 69 -12.18 20.37 -21.68
C GLY A 69 -11.97 21.85 -21.34
N LYS A 70 -13.06 22.59 -21.07
CA LYS A 70 -12.98 23.99 -20.59
C LYS A 70 -12.42 24.06 -19.16
N TYR A 71 -12.85 23.18 -18.26
CA TYR A 71 -12.31 23.11 -16.89
C TYR A 71 -10.81 22.83 -16.85
N HIS A 72 -10.32 21.85 -17.62
CA HIS A 72 -8.87 21.58 -17.69
C HIS A 72 -8.07 22.79 -18.18
N ARG A 73 -8.58 23.50 -19.21
CA ARG A 73 -7.92 24.70 -19.76
C ARG A 73 -7.92 25.88 -18.79
N PHE A 74 -8.99 26.06 -18.01
CA PHE A 74 -9.08 27.07 -16.96
C PHE A 74 -8.12 26.77 -15.80
N LEU A 75 -8.18 25.55 -15.23
CA LEU A 75 -7.33 25.13 -14.12
C LEU A 75 -5.83 25.20 -14.47
N GLY A 76 -5.45 24.76 -15.67
CA GLY A 76 -4.06 24.82 -16.13
C GLY A 76 -3.53 26.25 -16.29
N ARG A 77 -4.37 27.21 -16.68
CA ARG A 77 -3.98 28.62 -16.89
C ARG A 77 -3.92 29.44 -15.60
N HIS A 78 -4.81 29.18 -14.63
CA HIS A 78 -4.88 29.96 -13.40
C HIS A 78 -4.16 29.32 -12.20
N PHE A 79 -4.07 27.98 -12.14
CA PHE A 79 -3.50 27.26 -10.99
C PHE A 79 -2.64 26.06 -11.41
N PRO A 80 -1.47 26.27 -12.05
CA PRO A 80 -0.67 25.19 -12.64
C PRO A 80 -0.23 24.12 -11.62
N ARG A 81 0.15 24.50 -10.39
CA ARG A 81 0.50 23.53 -9.33
C ARG A 81 -0.68 22.66 -8.89
N PHE A 82 -1.87 23.26 -8.75
CA PHE A 82 -3.10 22.53 -8.43
C PHE A 82 -3.53 21.62 -9.59
N TYR A 83 -3.36 22.07 -10.83
CA TYR A 83 -3.67 21.26 -12.02
C TYR A 83 -2.85 19.96 -12.10
N VAL A 84 -1.57 19.99 -11.73
CA VAL A 84 -0.74 18.77 -11.64
C VAL A 84 -1.28 17.82 -10.57
N LEU A 85 -1.62 18.32 -9.38
CA LEU A 85 -2.19 17.50 -8.30
C LEU A 85 -3.56 16.93 -8.70
N TYR A 86 -4.42 17.73 -9.32
CA TYR A 86 -5.74 17.33 -9.81
C TYR A 86 -5.66 16.26 -10.89
N THR A 87 -4.75 16.40 -11.87
CA THR A 87 -4.60 15.40 -12.94
C THR A 87 -4.02 14.08 -12.40
N ILE A 88 -3.07 14.12 -11.46
CA ILE A 88 -2.59 12.93 -10.74
C ILE A 88 -3.73 12.27 -9.96
N PHE A 89 -4.53 13.04 -9.23
CA PHE A 89 -5.66 12.52 -8.44
C PHE A 89 -6.73 11.88 -9.31
N MET A 90 -7.19 12.56 -10.37
CA MET A 90 -8.20 12.03 -11.28
C MET A 90 -7.72 10.78 -12.01
N LYS A 91 -6.44 10.74 -12.43
CA LYS A 91 -5.83 9.54 -13.03
C LYS A 91 -5.73 8.39 -12.01
N GLY A 92 -5.36 8.69 -10.77
CA GLY A 92 -5.33 7.74 -9.66
C GLY A 92 -6.71 7.10 -9.40
N LEU A 93 -7.76 7.91 -9.34
CA LEU A 93 -9.13 7.45 -9.16
C LEU A 93 -9.63 6.59 -10.34
N GLN A 94 -9.29 6.98 -11.59
CA GLN A 94 -9.60 6.20 -12.79
C GLN A 94 -8.90 4.83 -12.79
N MET A 95 -7.63 4.76 -12.36
CA MET A 95 -6.92 3.48 -12.22
C MET A 95 -7.58 2.60 -11.16
N LEU A 96 -7.85 3.13 -9.96
CA LEU A 96 -8.54 2.39 -8.89
C LEU A 96 -9.92 1.87 -9.31
N TRP A 97 -10.66 2.63 -10.13
CA TRP A 97 -11.93 2.16 -10.69
C TRP A 97 -11.74 1.04 -11.72
N ALA A 98 -10.66 1.07 -12.51
CA ALA A 98 -10.31 -0.01 -13.42
C ALA A 98 -9.92 -1.29 -12.65
N ASP A 99 -9.08 -1.16 -11.63
CA ASP A 99 -8.65 -2.26 -10.77
C ASP A 99 -9.82 -2.83 -9.97
N GLY A 100 -10.73 -1.98 -9.46
CA GLY A 100 -11.97 -2.41 -8.83
C GLY A 100 -12.90 -3.21 -9.75
N LYS A 101 -13.06 -2.78 -11.01
CA LYS A 101 -13.80 -3.56 -12.02
C LYS A 101 -13.10 -4.90 -12.31
N LYS A 102 -11.77 -4.93 -12.41
CA LYS A 102 -10.99 -6.16 -12.65
C LYS A 102 -11.09 -7.14 -11.48
N ALA A 103 -10.91 -6.66 -10.25
CA ALA A 103 -11.05 -7.47 -9.03
C ALA A 103 -12.48 -8.02 -8.87
N ARG A 104 -13.51 -7.22 -9.19
CA ARG A 104 -14.91 -7.69 -9.22
C ARG A 104 -15.11 -8.81 -10.25
N ARG A 105 -14.61 -8.65 -11.49
CA ARG A 105 -14.67 -9.70 -12.51
C ARG A 105 -14.02 -11.00 -12.06
N ILE A 106 -12.80 -10.93 -11.51
CA ILE A 106 -12.08 -12.12 -11.00
C ILE A 106 -12.91 -12.80 -9.90
N LYS A 107 -13.39 -12.06 -8.89
CA LYS A 107 -14.24 -12.63 -7.83
C LYS A 107 -15.55 -13.23 -8.34
N THR A 108 -16.20 -12.60 -9.33
CA THR A 108 -17.41 -13.16 -9.96
C THR A 108 -17.10 -14.46 -10.71
N ASN A 109 -15.96 -14.55 -11.39
CA ASN A 109 -15.53 -15.78 -12.07
C ASN A 109 -15.20 -16.88 -11.05
N MET A 110 -14.47 -16.56 -9.97
CA MET A 110 -14.21 -17.51 -8.88
C MET A 110 -15.51 -18.11 -8.32
N TRP A 111 -16.51 -17.27 -8.05
CA TRP A 111 -17.79 -17.71 -7.50
C TRP A 111 -18.61 -18.53 -8.50
N LYS A 112 -18.67 -18.11 -9.78
CA LYS A 112 -19.38 -18.85 -10.84
C LYS A 112 -18.81 -20.24 -11.11
N HIS A 113 -17.49 -20.38 -11.05
CA HIS A 113 -16.80 -21.62 -11.40
C HIS A 113 -16.31 -22.41 -10.17
N ASN A 114 -16.64 -21.98 -8.94
CA ASN A 114 -16.15 -22.53 -7.67
C ASN A 114 -14.61 -22.68 -7.58
N ILE A 115 -13.88 -21.81 -8.27
CA ILE A 115 -12.40 -21.84 -8.35
C ILE A 115 -11.81 -21.28 -7.05
N LYS A 116 -10.95 -22.08 -6.40
CA LYS A 116 -10.22 -21.68 -5.19
C LYS A 116 -9.10 -20.70 -5.54
N PHE A 117 -8.74 -19.81 -4.60
CA PHE A 117 -7.73 -18.77 -4.82
C PHE A 117 -6.37 -19.31 -5.34
N HIS A 118 -5.96 -20.51 -4.92
CA HIS A 118 -4.71 -21.15 -5.35
C HIS A 118 -4.73 -21.78 -6.76
N GLN A 119 -5.87 -21.75 -7.46
CA GLN A 119 -6.02 -22.25 -8.84
C GLN A 119 -5.97 -21.12 -9.88
N LEU A 120 -6.02 -19.87 -9.45
CA LEU A 120 -5.98 -18.69 -10.32
C LEU A 120 -4.60 -18.49 -10.96
N PRO A 121 -4.51 -17.82 -12.12
CA PRO A 121 -3.23 -17.42 -12.69
C PRO A 121 -2.56 -16.36 -11.80
N TYR A 122 -1.23 -16.39 -11.73
CA TYR A 122 -0.41 -15.50 -10.89
C TYR A 122 -0.82 -14.03 -10.96
N ARG A 123 -1.04 -13.50 -12.18
CA ARG A 123 -1.42 -12.10 -12.42
C ARG A 123 -2.77 -11.71 -11.79
N GLU A 124 -3.70 -12.64 -11.65
CA GLU A 124 -4.99 -12.39 -10.99
C GLU A 124 -4.89 -12.48 -9.47
N MET A 125 -4.15 -13.46 -8.95
CA MET A 125 -3.87 -13.59 -7.52
C MET A 125 -3.15 -12.37 -6.96
N GLU A 126 -2.11 -11.92 -7.65
CA GLU A 126 -1.30 -10.78 -7.24
C GLU A 126 -2.12 -9.48 -7.32
N HIS A 127 -2.92 -9.30 -8.37
CA HIS A 127 -3.85 -8.18 -8.48
C HIS A 127 -4.89 -8.16 -7.35
N LEU A 128 -5.50 -9.30 -7.01
CA LEU A 128 -6.44 -9.38 -5.87
C LEU A 128 -5.74 -9.05 -4.54
N ARG A 129 -4.49 -9.47 -4.36
CA ARG A 129 -3.70 -9.20 -3.14
C ARG A 129 -3.36 -7.72 -3.00
N GLN A 130 -2.93 -7.06 -4.09
CA GLN A 130 -2.67 -5.62 -4.12
C GLN A 130 -3.97 -4.85 -3.87
N PHE A 131 -5.03 -5.13 -4.64
CA PHE A 131 -6.33 -4.48 -4.52
C PHE A 131 -6.93 -4.59 -3.11
N ARG A 132 -6.77 -5.73 -2.41
CA ARG A 132 -7.20 -5.87 -1.01
C ARG A 132 -6.53 -4.86 -0.09
N ARG A 133 -5.21 -4.64 -0.23
CA ARG A 133 -4.45 -3.67 0.59
C ARG A 133 -4.92 -2.24 0.32
N ASP A 134 -5.17 -1.92 -0.94
CA ASP A 134 -5.58 -0.59 -1.37
C ASP A 134 -7.03 -0.27 -0.98
N VAL A 135 -7.95 -1.22 -1.12
CA VAL A 135 -9.33 -1.09 -0.60
C VAL A 135 -9.34 -0.89 0.91
N THR A 136 -8.49 -1.60 1.67
CA THR A 136 -8.38 -1.38 3.12
C THR A 136 -7.96 0.06 3.44
N LYS A 137 -6.99 0.65 2.71
CA LYS A 137 -6.63 2.07 2.85
C LYS A 137 -7.81 3.01 2.52
N CYS A 138 -8.47 2.79 1.39
CA CYS A 138 -9.65 3.57 0.98
C CYS A 138 -10.78 3.49 2.00
N LEU A 139 -11.05 2.32 2.59
CA LEU A 139 -12.09 2.12 3.58
C LEU A 139 -11.81 2.91 4.86
N PHE A 140 -10.58 2.83 5.39
CA PHE A 140 -10.18 3.62 6.56
C PHE A 140 -10.27 5.13 6.29
N LEU A 141 -9.84 5.59 5.11
CA LEU A 141 -9.96 6.98 4.71
C LEU A 141 -11.43 7.42 4.59
N GLY A 142 -12.29 6.58 4.00
CA GLY A 142 -13.71 6.84 3.84
C GLY A 142 -14.46 6.95 5.16
N ILE A 143 -14.17 6.05 6.12
CA ILE A 143 -14.74 6.11 7.48
C ILE A 143 -14.31 7.41 8.19
N LEU A 144 -13.03 7.80 8.05
CA LEU A 144 -12.51 9.05 8.63
C LEU A 144 -13.15 10.31 8.02
N SER A 145 -13.67 10.24 6.80
CA SER A 145 -14.37 11.35 6.12
C SER A 145 -15.86 11.49 6.45
N ILE A 146 -16.47 10.55 7.19
CA ILE A 146 -17.92 10.60 7.52
C ILE A 146 -18.29 11.86 8.34
N PRO A 147 -17.52 12.30 9.36
CA PRO A 147 -17.86 13.50 10.12
C PRO A 147 -17.71 14.77 9.26
N PRO A 148 -18.65 15.72 9.29
CA PRO A 148 -18.70 16.84 8.33
C PRO A 148 -17.44 17.72 8.36
N PHE A 149 -16.82 17.91 9.52
CA PHE A 149 -15.59 18.69 9.69
C PHE A 149 -14.31 17.89 9.43
N ALA A 150 -14.37 16.56 9.41
CA ALA A 150 -13.19 15.72 9.22
C ALA A 150 -12.63 15.78 7.80
N ASN A 151 -13.40 16.23 6.81
CA ASN A 151 -12.94 16.37 5.42
C ASN A 151 -11.66 17.24 5.30
N TYR A 152 -11.61 18.40 5.96
CA TYR A 152 -10.41 19.25 5.97
C TYR A 152 -9.23 18.60 6.70
N LEU A 153 -9.51 17.90 7.81
CA LEU A 153 -8.52 17.11 8.54
C LEU A 153 -7.97 15.96 7.68
N VAL A 154 -8.82 15.28 6.90
CA VAL A 154 -8.42 14.23 5.96
C VAL A 154 -7.50 14.76 4.88
N PHE A 155 -7.78 15.93 4.30
CA PHE A 155 -6.87 16.58 3.34
C PHE A 155 -5.52 16.96 3.98
N LEU A 156 -5.54 17.51 5.20
CA LEU A 156 -4.32 17.83 5.96
C LEU A 156 -3.49 16.56 6.26
N LEU A 157 -4.13 15.51 6.77
CA LEU A 157 -3.47 14.23 7.06
C LEU A 157 -2.96 13.55 5.78
N MET A 158 -3.67 13.66 4.66
CA MET A 158 -3.23 13.14 3.36
C MET A 158 -1.97 13.84 2.85
N TYR A 159 -1.82 15.13 3.14
CA TYR A 159 -0.61 15.92 2.84
C TYR A 159 0.56 15.58 3.78
N LEU A 160 0.30 15.43 5.08
CA LEU A 160 1.34 15.14 6.09
C LEU A 160 1.78 13.67 6.09
N PHE A 161 0.87 12.72 5.83
CA PHE A 161 1.09 11.27 5.89
C PHE A 161 0.77 10.53 4.57
N PRO A 162 1.31 10.98 3.42
CA PRO A 162 0.97 10.43 2.10
C PRO A 162 1.28 8.93 1.99
N ARG A 163 2.32 8.45 2.67
CA ARG A 163 2.71 7.04 2.69
C ARG A 163 1.66 6.11 3.36
N GLN A 164 0.98 6.61 4.39
CA GLN A 164 0.01 5.82 5.15
C GLN A 164 -1.37 5.84 4.50
N LEU A 165 -1.86 7.04 4.14
CA LEU A 165 -3.24 7.25 3.70
C LEU A 165 -3.43 7.11 2.19
N LEU A 166 -2.47 7.54 1.37
CA LEU A 166 -2.59 7.38 -0.08
C LEU A 166 -2.24 5.96 -0.52
N ILE A 167 -2.88 5.55 -1.61
CA ILE A 167 -2.57 4.36 -2.38
C ILE A 167 -1.45 4.67 -3.39
N ARG A 168 -0.68 3.65 -3.77
CA ARG A 168 0.44 3.73 -4.75
C ARG A 168 0.08 4.46 -6.04
N HIS A 169 -1.15 4.35 -6.52
CA HIS A 169 -1.67 5.05 -7.71
C HIS A 169 -1.66 6.59 -7.61
N PHE A 170 -1.61 7.16 -6.41
CA PHE A 170 -1.54 8.61 -6.17
C PHE A 170 -0.12 9.12 -5.86
N TRP A 171 0.87 8.23 -5.76
CA TRP A 171 2.26 8.62 -5.47
C TRP A 171 2.99 8.98 -6.77
N THR A 172 3.77 10.07 -6.73
CA THR A 172 4.68 10.42 -7.83
C THR A 172 5.76 9.35 -8.02
N PRO A 173 6.35 9.17 -9.22
CA PRO A 173 7.37 8.14 -9.45
C PRO A 173 8.55 8.23 -8.48
N LYS A 174 8.98 9.45 -8.12
CA LYS A 174 10.04 9.67 -7.11
C LYS A 174 9.60 9.19 -5.72
N GLN A 175 8.41 9.61 -5.24
CA GLN A 175 7.87 9.15 -3.96
C GLN A 175 7.68 7.63 -3.90
N GLN A 176 7.37 6.97 -5.02
CA GLN A 176 7.29 5.50 -5.05
C GLN A 176 8.63 4.85 -4.70
N ILE A 177 9.75 5.36 -5.23
CA ILE A 177 11.10 4.86 -4.92
C ILE A 177 11.45 5.21 -3.47
N ASP A 178 11.33 6.49 -3.08
CA ASP A 178 11.66 6.97 -1.74
C ASP A 178 10.91 6.17 -0.66
N PHE A 179 9.61 5.92 -0.85
CA PHE A 179 8.82 5.16 0.13
C PHE A 179 9.20 3.67 0.16
N LEU A 180 9.53 3.05 -0.98
CA LEU A 180 10.02 1.66 -1.02
C LEU A 180 11.35 1.52 -0.29
N ASP A 181 12.26 2.48 -0.42
CA ASP A 181 13.54 2.47 0.30
C ASP A 181 13.34 2.68 1.81
N ILE A 182 12.45 3.58 2.26
CA ILE A 182 12.15 3.73 3.69
C ILE A 182 11.48 2.47 4.27
N TYR A 183 10.54 1.85 3.55
CA TYR A 183 9.96 0.58 3.96
C TYR A 183 11.03 -0.53 4.03
N HIS A 184 11.98 -0.56 3.10
CA HIS A 184 13.09 -1.51 3.16
C HIS A 184 14.04 -1.23 4.34
N ALA A 185 14.28 0.04 4.69
CA ALA A 185 15.06 0.39 5.88
C ALA A 185 14.38 -0.13 7.17
N LEU A 186 13.06 0.02 7.30
CA LEU A 186 12.27 -0.53 8.42
C LEU A 186 12.30 -2.06 8.46
N ARG A 187 12.25 -2.73 7.30
CA ARG A 187 12.48 -4.19 7.19
C ARG A 187 13.87 -4.57 7.70
N LYS A 188 14.93 -3.89 7.21
CA LYS A 188 16.33 -4.17 7.54
C LYS A 188 16.63 -4.07 9.05
N GLN A 189 15.97 -3.17 9.78
CA GLN A 189 16.10 -3.06 11.24
C GLN A 189 15.77 -4.38 11.98
N SER A 190 14.89 -5.22 11.44
CA SER A 190 14.52 -6.51 12.05
C SER A 190 15.46 -7.68 11.71
N HIS A 191 16.34 -7.53 10.72
CA HIS A 191 17.25 -8.59 10.29
C HIS A 191 18.22 -9.08 11.39
N PRO A 192 18.96 -8.22 12.12
CA PRO A 192 19.88 -8.69 13.16
C PRO A 192 19.16 -9.37 14.34
N GLU A 193 17.94 -8.94 14.67
CA GLU A 193 17.12 -9.62 15.67
C GLU A 193 16.78 -11.06 15.22
N ILE A 194 16.40 -11.24 13.95
CA ILE A 194 16.04 -12.55 13.40
C ILE A 194 17.25 -13.49 13.36
N LEU A 195 18.43 -13.00 12.96
CA LEU A 195 19.67 -13.79 13.01
C LEU A 195 20.04 -14.18 14.45
N CYS A 196 19.98 -13.23 15.40
CA CYS A 196 20.23 -13.50 16.81
C CYS A 196 19.26 -14.55 17.39
N TYR A 197 18.00 -14.61 16.92
CA TYR A 197 17.08 -15.68 17.31
C TYR A 197 17.44 -17.04 16.69
N LEU A 198 17.94 -17.09 15.45
CA LEU A 198 18.41 -18.34 14.83
C LEU A 198 19.64 -18.89 15.56
N GLU A 199 20.63 -18.03 15.86
CA GLU A 199 21.82 -18.38 16.64
C GLU A 199 21.46 -18.93 18.03
N LYS A 200 20.52 -18.28 18.73
CA LYS A 200 20.00 -18.75 20.04
C LYS A 200 19.23 -20.07 19.99
N VAL A 201 18.85 -20.53 18.79
CA VAL A 201 18.11 -21.78 18.59
C VAL A 201 19.03 -22.93 18.17
N VAL A 202 20.24 -22.68 17.66
CA VAL A 202 21.29 -23.69 17.40
C VAL A 202 21.44 -24.73 18.54
N PRO A 203 21.58 -24.36 19.84
CA PRO A 203 21.72 -25.34 20.92
C PRO A 203 20.43 -26.12 21.25
N LEU A 204 19.29 -25.77 20.64
CA LEU A 204 18.00 -26.45 20.83
C LEU A 204 17.69 -27.47 19.71
N ILE A 205 18.60 -27.62 18.75
CA ILE A 205 18.49 -28.61 17.66
C ILE A 205 19.16 -29.90 18.13
N SER A 206 18.38 -30.99 18.24
CA SER A 206 18.87 -32.28 18.75
C SER A 206 19.76 -33.03 17.75
N ASP A 207 19.61 -32.78 16.45
CA ASP A 207 20.40 -33.41 15.40
C ASP A 207 21.71 -32.64 15.19
N ALA A 208 22.85 -33.33 15.38
CA ALA A 208 24.18 -32.73 15.28
C ALA A 208 24.52 -32.25 13.87
N GLY A 209 24.01 -32.92 12.83
CA GLY A 209 24.19 -32.51 11.44
C GLY A 209 23.44 -31.21 11.12
N LEU A 210 22.15 -31.13 11.48
CA LEU A 210 21.34 -29.92 11.33
C LEU A 210 21.85 -28.76 12.19
N GLN A 211 22.36 -29.06 13.40
CA GLN A 211 23.00 -28.07 14.26
C GLN A 211 24.26 -27.47 13.62
N TRP A 212 25.12 -28.32 13.04
CA TRP A 212 26.30 -27.87 12.30
C TRP A 212 25.91 -27.02 11.08
N HIS A 213 24.96 -27.47 10.26
CA HIS A 213 24.48 -26.72 9.09
C HIS A 213 23.86 -25.36 9.47
N MET A 214 23.09 -25.28 10.56
CA MET A 214 22.52 -24.02 11.04
C MET A 214 23.62 -23.06 11.52
N THR A 215 24.63 -23.58 12.22
CA THR A 215 25.79 -22.81 12.67
C THR A 215 26.58 -22.28 11.47
N GLU A 216 26.87 -23.14 10.50
CA GLU A 216 27.58 -22.78 9.27
C GLU A 216 26.80 -21.69 8.51
N LEU A 217 25.49 -21.85 8.31
CA LEU A 217 24.64 -20.85 7.68
C LEU A 217 24.69 -19.50 8.41
N CYS A 218 24.59 -19.48 9.74
CA CYS A 218 24.70 -18.24 10.52
C CYS A 218 26.08 -17.58 10.33
N THR A 219 27.18 -18.34 10.36
CA THR A 219 28.52 -17.78 10.12
C THR A 219 28.71 -17.29 8.69
N LYS A 220 28.17 -17.98 7.67
CA LYS A 220 28.10 -17.52 6.27
C LYS A 220 27.36 -16.17 6.18
N MET A 221 26.25 -16.00 6.92
CA MET A 221 25.50 -14.74 6.92
C MET A 221 26.30 -13.60 7.56
N GLN A 222 26.93 -13.84 8.71
CA GLN A 222 27.79 -12.88 9.40
C GLN A 222 29.00 -12.45 8.54
N ARG A 223 29.58 -13.37 7.76
CA ARG A 223 30.69 -13.11 6.82
C ARG A 223 30.30 -12.33 5.56
N GLY A 224 29.02 -12.04 5.35
CA GLY A 224 28.53 -11.34 4.15
C GLY A 224 28.35 -12.24 2.92
N THR A 225 28.44 -13.56 3.06
CA THR A 225 28.27 -14.51 1.95
C THR A 225 26.78 -14.71 1.63
N HIS A 226 26.42 -14.81 0.35
CA HIS A 226 25.07 -15.21 -0.07
C HIS A 226 24.90 -16.72 0.12
N PRO A 227 23.83 -17.22 0.77
CA PRO A 227 23.66 -18.64 1.03
C PRO A 227 23.25 -19.40 -0.24
N ALA A 228 23.71 -20.65 -0.37
CA ALA A 228 23.23 -21.51 -1.43
C ALA A 228 21.81 -22.03 -1.15
N VAL A 229 21.04 -22.31 -2.21
CA VAL A 229 19.68 -22.86 -2.09
C VAL A 229 19.67 -24.20 -1.33
N HIS A 230 20.68 -25.05 -1.51
CA HIS A 230 20.78 -26.34 -0.81
C HIS A 230 21.05 -26.18 0.70
N ASP A 231 21.91 -25.24 1.11
CA ASP A 231 22.19 -24.94 2.53
C ASP A 231 20.90 -24.60 3.29
N ILE A 232 20.03 -23.79 2.66
CA ILE A 232 18.74 -23.37 3.24
C ILE A 232 17.77 -24.56 3.30
N LEU A 233 17.71 -25.38 2.25
CA LEU A 233 16.77 -26.50 2.16
C LEU A 233 17.15 -27.69 3.05
N ALA A 234 18.43 -27.87 3.37
CA ALA A 234 18.86 -28.85 4.37
C ALA A 234 18.18 -28.60 5.74
N LEU A 235 17.94 -27.35 6.10
CA LEU A 235 17.41 -26.95 7.40
C LEU A 235 15.88 -27.02 7.53
N ARG A 236 15.13 -27.38 6.47
CA ARG A 236 13.65 -27.32 6.44
C ARG A 236 12.98 -28.04 7.62
N GLU A 237 13.56 -29.12 8.11
CA GLU A 237 13.00 -29.95 9.18
C GLU A 237 12.95 -29.17 10.52
N CYS A 238 13.96 -28.34 10.81
CA CYS A 238 14.00 -27.44 11.97
C CYS A 238 12.83 -26.44 11.99
N PHE A 239 12.24 -26.14 10.83
CA PHE A 239 11.13 -25.18 10.65
C PHE A 239 9.76 -25.84 10.48
N ALA A 240 9.69 -27.17 10.42
CA ALA A 240 8.42 -27.90 10.39
C ALA A 240 7.75 -27.96 11.78
N ASN A 241 8.56 -28.17 12.83
CA ASN A 241 8.14 -28.37 14.22
C ASN A 241 9.05 -27.58 15.18
N HIS A 242 9.11 -27.94 16.47
CA HIS A 242 10.11 -27.39 17.39
C HIS A 242 11.53 -27.56 16.81
N PRO A 243 12.42 -26.54 16.85
CA PRO A 243 12.25 -25.26 17.55
C PRO A 243 11.68 -24.09 16.74
N LEU A 244 11.74 -24.09 15.40
CA LEU A 244 11.42 -22.90 14.57
C LEU A 244 10.04 -22.95 13.90
N GLY A 245 9.24 -23.98 14.14
CA GLY A 245 7.91 -24.17 13.59
C GLY A 245 6.93 -23.03 13.90
N MET A 246 5.94 -22.85 13.02
CA MET A 246 5.04 -21.70 13.03
C MET A 246 4.23 -21.50 14.33
N ASP A 247 4.09 -22.53 15.16
CA ASP A 247 3.38 -22.47 16.45
C ASP A 247 4.33 -22.33 17.66
N GLN A 248 5.59 -22.68 17.49
CA GLN A 248 6.65 -22.58 18.50
C GLN A 248 7.31 -21.19 18.53
N LEU A 249 7.16 -20.38 17.46
CA LEU A 249 7.70 -19.01 17.40
C LEU A 249 7.28 -18.17 18.63
N ARG A 250 8.27 -17.55 19.28
CA ARG A 250 8.08 -16.67 20.45
C ARG A 250 7.53 -15.31 20.03
N ALA A 251 6.88 -14.59 20.94
CA ALA A 251 6.22 -13.32 20.65
C ALA A 251 7.16 -12.24 20.07
N LEU A 252 8.40 -12.15 20.55
CA LEU A 252 9.40 -11.19 20.04
C LEU A 252 9.87 -11.56 18.62
N GLN A 253 10.16 -12.84 18.36
CA GLN A 253 10.50 -13.35 17.04
C GLN A 253 9.37 -13.09 16.03
N MET A 254 8.11 -13.34 16.39
CA MET A 254 6.96 -13.01 15.54
C MET A 254 6.84 -11.50 15.25
N LYS A 255 7.16 -10.62 16.21
CA LYS A 255 7.20 -9.16 16.00
C LYS A 255 8.33 -8.73 15.06
N ALA A 256 9.48 -9.41 15.09
CA ALA A 256 10.58 -9.19 14.16
C ALA A 256 10.20 -9.67 12.74
N LEU A 257 9.69 -10.90 12.60
CA LEU A 257 9.21 -11.44 11.32
C LEU A 257 8.08 -10.59 10.71
N CYS A 258 7.14 -10.08 11.52
CA CYS A 258 6.12 -9.13 11.04
C CYS A 258 6.75 -7.87 10.44
N ARG A 259 7.78 -7.29 11.07
CA ARG A 259 8.49 -6.13 10.51
C ARG A 259 9.21 -6.47 9.20
N ALA A 260 9.88 -7.62 9.12
CA ALA A 260 10.50 -8.10 7.89
C ALA A 260 9.49 -8.24 6.73
N MET A 261 8.29 -8.77 7.02
CA MET A 261 7.20 -8.93 6.06
C MET A 261 6.40 -7.65 5.76
N LEU A 262 6.76 -6.50 6.36
CA LEU A 262 6.01 -5.23 6.30
C LEU A 262 4.55 -5.36 6.79
N LEU A 263 4.34 -6.15 7.85
CA LEU A 263 3.07 -6.36 8.54
C LEU A 263 3.05 -5.59 9.88
N THR A 264 1.88 -5.16 10.33
CA THR A 264 1.73 -4.49 11.65
C THR A 264 2.18 -5.41 12.80
N PRO A 265 3.18 -5.04 13.63
CA PRO A 265 3.70 -5.87 14.71
C PRO A 265 2.96 -5.67 16.06
N TYR A 266 2.09 -4.65 16.17
CA TYR A 266 1.44 -4.22 17.42
C TYR A 266 0.14 -4.99 17.75
N LEU A 267 0.03 -6.25 17.32
CA LEU A 267 -1.14 -7.10 17.60
C LEU A 267 -0.83 -8.11 18.72
N PRO A 268 -1.85 -8.64 19.41
CA PRO A 268 -1.71 -9.81 20.29
C PRO A 268 -1.05 -11.00 19.57
N SER A 269 -0.32 -11.83 20.32
CA SER A 269 0.49 -12.95 19.79
C SER A 269 -0.30 -13.91 18.89
N VAL A 270 -1.52 -14.28 19.28
CA VAL A 270 -2.40 -15.18 18.51
C VAL A 270 -2.77 -14.56 17.15
N LEU A 271 -3.11 -13.26 17.13
CA LEU A 271 -3.45 -12.53 15.91
C LEU A 271 -2.23 -12.28 15.02
N LEU A 272 -1.04 -12.05 15.61
CA LEU A 272 0.23 -12.03 14.88
C LEU A 272 0.50 -13.37 14.20
N ARG A 273 0.37 -14.48 14.94
CA ARG A 273 0.61 -15.84 14.41
C ARG A 273 -0.35 -16.17 13.27
N HIS A 274 -1.66 -15.91 13.44
CA HIS A 274 -2.65 -16.09 12.37
C HIS A 274 -2.33 -15.23 11.16
N ARG A 275 -2.03 -13.93 11.35
CA ARG A 275 -1.68 -13.01 10.26
C ARG A 275 -0.42 -13.45 9.52
N LEU A 276 0.61 -13.92 10.22
CA LEU A 276 1.83 -14.47 9.63
C LEU A 276 1.52 -15.73 8.82
N LYS A 277 0.81 -16.71 9.40
CA LYS A 277 0.37 -17.93 8.69
C LYS A 277 -0.39 -17.57 7.40
N THR A 278 -1.43 -16.74 7.47
CA THR A 278 -2.22 -16.32 6.31
C THR A 278 -1.42 -15.52 5.27
N HIS A 279 -0.48 -14.67 5.69
CA HIS A 279 0.36 -13.94 4.74
C HIS A 279 1.33 -14.87 4.00
N THR A 280 1.89 -15.83 4.73
CA THR A 280 2.87 -16.79 4.21
C THR A 280 2.24 -17.80 3.26
N THR A 281 1.04 -18.32 3.58
CA THR A 281 0.30 -19.21 2.67
C THR A 281 -0.10 -18.49 1.37
N VAL A 282 -0.49 -17.20 1.43
CA VAL A 282 -0.75 -16.40 0.22
C VAL A 282 0.51 -16.20 -0.62
N ILE A 283 1.68 -15.98 0.00
CA ILE A 283 2.96 -15.88 -0.73
C ILE A 283 3.33 -17.23 -1.35
N HIS A 284 3.25 -18.33 -0.60
CA HIS A 284 3.54 -19.67 -1.10
C HIS A 284 2.62 -20.11 -2.26
N GLN A 285 1.33 -19.75 -2.21
CA GLN A 285 0.40 -19.98 -3.31
C GLN A 285 0.73 -19.10 -4.52
N LEU A 286 1.16 -17.84 -4.31
CA LEU A 286 1.69 -16.99 -5.37
C LEU A 286 2.98 -17.53 -5.98
N ASP A 287 3.88 -18.09 -5.18
CA ASP A 287 5.13 -18.72 -5.63
C ASP A 287 4.82 -19.93 -6.52
N LYS A 288 3.93 -20.82 -6.09
CA LYS A 288 3.46 -21.96 -6.92
C LYS A 288 2.81 -21.52 -8.24
N ALA A 289 2.04 -20.42 -8.24
CA ALA A 289 1.47 -19.87 -9.46
C ALA A 289 2.53 -19.17 -10.35
N LEU A 290 3.55 -18.56 -9.76
CA LEU A 290 4.65 -17.88 -10.44
C LEU A 290 5.61 -18.87 -11.09
N ALA A 291 5.91 -19.99 -10.42
CA ALA A 291 6.70 -21.09 -10.97
C ALA A 291 6.03 -21.70 -12.21
N LYS A 292 4.69 -21.87 -12.19
CA LYS A 292 3.91 -22.32 -13.37
C LYS A 292 3.92 -21.33 -14.54
N LEU A 293 3.98 -20.02 -14.26
CA LEU A 293 4.06 -18.98 -15.29
C LEU A 293 5.49 -18.84 -15.86
N GLY A 294 6.50 -19.09 -15.03
CA GLY A 294 7.92 -18.92 -15.37
C GLY A 294 8.41 -17.47 -15.21
N VAL A 295 9.62 -17.30 -14.68
CA VAL A 295 10.23 -15.97 -14.43
C VAL A 295 10.52 -15.20 -15.73
N GLY A 296 10.74 -15.90 -16.85
CA GLY A 296 10.95 -15.30 -18.17
C GLY A 296 9.72 -14.60 -18.74
N GLN A 297 8.51 -15.00 -18.35
CA GLN A 297 7.24 -14.41 -18.82
C GLN A 297 6.84 -13.13 -18.06
N LEU A 298 7.69 -12.67 -17.14
CA LEU A 298 7.47 -11.48 -16.31
C LEU A 298 8.14 -10.25 -16.91
N THR A 299 7.39 -9.17 -16.99
CA THR A 299 7.93 -7.83 -17.29
C THR A 299 8.92 -7.37 -16.20
N ALA A 300 9.83 -6.47 -16.56
CA ALA A 300 10.79 -5.84 -15.64
C ALA A 300 10.15 -5.33 -14.33
N GLN A 301 8.98 -4.69 -14.45
CA GLN A 301 8.24 -4.16 -13.31
C GLN A 301 7.60 -5.27 -12.45
N GLU A 302 7.07 -6.33 -13.08
CA GLU A 302 6.58 -7.52 -12.37
C GLU A 302 7.71 -8.19 -11.58
N VAL A 303 8.88 -8.44 -12.21
CA VAL A 303 10.07 -9.00 -11.55
C VAL A 303 10.48 -8.18 -10.33
N LYS A 304 10.66 -6.86 -10.50
CA LYS A 304 11.03 -5.98 -9.36
C LYS A 304 9.98 -6.03 -8.25
N SER A 305 8.69 -5.92 -8.59
CA SER A 305 7.61 -5.98 -7.58
C SER A 305 7.55 -7.33 -6.85
N ALA A 306 7.79 -8.44 -7.56
CA ALA A 306 7.83 -9.79 -7.02
C ALA A 306 9.01 -9.97 -6.04
N CYS A 307 10.20 -9.45 -6.38
CA CYS A 307 11.36 -9.47 -5.49
C CYS A 307 11.13 -8.65 -4.21
N TYR A 308 10.60 -7.43 -4.36
CA TYR A 308 10.32 -6.54 -3.24
C TYR A 308 9.32 -7.10 -2.23
N LEU A 309 8.29 -7.80 -2.72
CA LEU A 309 7.33 -8.53 -1.89
C LEU A 309 7.99 -9.56 -0.97
N ARG A 310 9.05 -10.21 -1.45
CA ARG A 310 9.70 -11.38 -0.84
C ARG A 310 10.92 -11.04 0.02
N GLY A 311 11.39 -9.79 0.00
CA GLY A 311 12.46 -9.33 0.90
C GLY A 311 13.43 -8.36 0.26
N LEU A 312 13.76 -8.57 -1.00
CA LEU A 312 14.87 -7.90 -1.68
C LEU A 312 14.60 -6.43 -2.04
N ASN A 313 15.60 -5.54 -1.89
CA ASN A 313 15.48 -4.17 -2.42
C ASN A 313 15.70 -4.11 -3.95
N SER A 314 14.67 -4.45 -4.72
CA SER A 314 14.73 -4.47 -6.18
C SER A 314 14.81 -3.09 -6.86
N THR A 315 14.69 -1.98 -6.12
CA THR A 315 14.78 -0.62 -6.66
C THR A 315 16.13 -0.42 -7.34
N HIS A 316 17.21 -0.68 -6.61
CA HIS A 316 18.61 -0.43 -6.99
C HIS A 316 19.35 -1.64 -7.57
N ILE A 317 18.64 -2.73 -7.89
CA ILE A 317 19.23 -3.95 -8.44
C ILE A 317 18.88 -4.09 -9.92
N ALA A 318 19.84 -4.58 -10.71
CA ALA A 318 19.68 -4.90 -12.13
C ALA A 318 18.61 -5.99 -12.32
N GLU A 319 17.90 -5.95 -13.44
CA GLU A 319 16.76 -6.83 -13.71
C GLU A 319 17.15 -8.31 -13.79
N GLU A 320 18.28 -8.61 -14.41
CA GLU A 320 18.83 -9.98 -14.53
C GLU A 320 19.13 -10.58 -13.16
N ARG A 321 19.84 -9.85 -12.29
CA ARG A 321 20.08 -10.27 -10.90
C ARG A 321 18.78 -10.45 -10.12
N CYS A 322 17.77 -9.59 -10.33
CA CYS A 322 16.44 -9.80 -9.76
C CYS A 322 15.79 -11.10 -10.26
N ARG A 323 15.94 -11.47 -11.55
CA ARG A 323 15.44 -12.75 -12.08
C ARG A 323 16.15 -13.95 -11.47
N THR A 324 17.49 -13.93 -11.35
CA THR A 324 18.26 -15.02 -10.72
C THR A 324 17.83 -15.23 -9.27
N TRP A 325 17.80 -14.14 -8.47
CA TRP A 325 17.34 -14.18 -7.08
C TRP A 325 15.90 -14.69 -6.94
N LEU A 326 15.00 -14.28 -7.83
CA LEU A 326 13.62 -14.76 -7.85
C LEU A 326 13.53 -16.24 -8.23
N GLY A 327 14.44 -16.73 -9.08
CA GLY A 327 14.60 -18.15 -9.37
C GLY A 327 15.02 -18.95 -8.15
N GLU A 328 16.07 -18.51 -7.43
CA GLU A 328 16.53 -19.12 -6.17
C GLU A 328 15.41 -19.13 -5.11
N TRP A 329 14.68 -18.02 -4.95
CA TRP A 329 13.51 -17.95 -4.08
C TRP A 329 12.44 -18.97 -4.47
N LEU A 330 12.14 -19.13 -5.77
CA LEU A 330 11.12 -20.05 -6.25
C LEU A 330 11.53 -21.52 -6.06
N GLN A 331 12.81 -21.85 -6.26
CA GLN A 331 13.35 -23.18 -5.93
C GLN A 331 13.13 -23.52 -4.45
N ILE A 332 13.47 -22.59 -3.54
CA ILE A 332 13.25 -22.77 -2.10
C ILE A 332 11.75 -22.91 -1.83
N SER A 333 10.98 -21.85 -2.11
CA SER A 333 9.56 -21.73 -1.73
C SER A 333 8.67 -22.83 -2.30
N CYS A 334 8.89 -23.29 -3.55
CA CYS A 334 8.07 -24.34 -4.15
C CYS A 334 8.38 -25.75 -3.62
N SER A 335 9.56 -25.98 -3.04
CA SER A 335 9.94 -27.27 -2.43
C SER A 335 9.41 -27.46 -0.99
N LEU A 336 8.93 -26.40 -0.34
CA LEU A 336 8.47 -26.44 1.05
C LEU A 336 7.02 -26.94 1.17
N LYS A 337 6.78 -27.69 2.24
CA LYS A 337 5.44 -28.11 2.69
C LYS A 337 4.76 -27.01 3.51
N GLU A 338 3.45 -27.16 3.75
CA GLU A 338 2.69 -26.15 4.52
C GLU A 338 3.11 -26.05 6.00
N THR A 339 3.65 -27.14 6.58
CA THR A 339 4.26 -27.16 7.91
C THR A 339 5.57 -26.38 7.98
N GLU A 340 6.38 -26.47 6.92
CA GLU A 340 7.73 -25.89 6.79
C GLU A 340 7.70 -24.38 6.46
N LEU A 341 6.52 -23.76 6.33
CA LEU A 341 6.36 -22.35 5.92
C LEU A 341 7.00 -21.33 6.88
N SER A 342 7.39 -21.72 8.09
CA SER A 342 8.23 -20.86 8.93
C SER A 342 9.57 -20.55 8.27
N LEU A 343 10.16 -21.50 7.52
CA LEU A 343 11.38 -21.25 6.76
C LEU A 343 11.17 -20.15 5.72
N LEU A 344 10.01 -20.12 5.05
CA LEU A 344 9.70 -19.09 4.04
C LEU A 344 9.70 -17.67 4.64
N LEU A 345 9.28 -17.51 5.89
CA LEU A 345 9.37 -16.24 6.62
C LEU A 345 10.80 -15.84 6.96
N HIS A 346 11.64 -16.80 7.38
CA HIS A 346 13.04 -16.54 7.70
C HIS A 346 13.88 -16.33 6.42
N ASN A 347 13.52 -16.97 5.32
CA ASN A 347 14.15 -16.85 4.01
C ASN A 347 14.13 -15.40 3.48
N VAL A 348 13.13 -14.60 3.87
CA VAL A 348 13.08 -13.15 3.59
C VAL A 348 14.32 -12.43 4.09
N VAL A 349 14.89 -12.86 5.22
CA VAL A 349 16.16 -12.34 5.73
C VAL A 349 17.35 -13.08 5.12
N LEU A 350 17.37 -14.41 5.21
CA LEU A 350 18.50 -15.25 4.79
C LEU A 350 18.92 -14.97 3.33
N LEU A 351 17.97 -14.96 2.39
CA LEU A 351 18.25 -14.75 0.97
C LEU A 351 18.41 -13.27 0.59
N SER A 352 18.02 -12.31 1.45
CA SER A 352 18.05 -10.87 1.11
C SER A 352 19.15 -10.08 1.81
N ILE A 353 19.70 -10.56 2.93
CA ILE A 353 20.59 -9.74 3.78
C ILE A 353 21.90 -9.39 3.08
N ASN A 354 22.49 -10.36 2.39
CA ASN A 354 23.77 -10.24 1.70
C ASN A 354 23.61 -10.06 0.17
N TYR A 355 22.38 -10.07 -0.34
CA TYR A 355 22.11 -9.84 -1.77
C TYR A 355 22.10 -8.34 -2.11
N VAL A 356 23.28 -7.72 -2.02
CA VAL A 356 23.45 -6.29 -2.27
C VAL A 356 23.59 -6.04 -3.78
N GLY A 357 22.85 -5.05 -4.29
CA GLY A 357 23.09 -4.50 -5.62
C GLY A 357 24.45 -3.83 -5.66
N SER A 358 25.27 -4.13 -6.66
CA SER A 358 26.57 -3.48 -6.80
C SER A 358 26.36 -1.97 -6.88
N ARG A 359 26.83 -1.22 -5.88
CA ARG A 359 26.90 0.25 -5.96
C ARG A 359 27.94 0.56 -7.03
N ARG A 360 27.46 0.91 -8.23
CA ARG A 360 28.20 1.79 -9.13
C ARG A 360 28.09 3.22 -8.60
#